data_AF-A0A972NXQ6-F1
#
_entry.id   AF-A0A972NXQ6-F1
#
_cell.length_a   1.000
_cell.length_b   1.000
_cell.length_c   1.000
_cell.angle_alpha   90.00
_cell.angle_beta   90.00
_cell.angle_gamma   90.00
#
_symmetry.space_group_name_H-M   'P 1'
#
loop_
_entity.id
_entity.type
_entity.pdbx_description
1 polymer ?
#
loop_
_entity_poly.entity_id
_entity_poly.type
_entity_poly.pdbx_seq_one_letter_code
_entity_poly.pdbx_strand_id
1 'polypeptide(L)'
;MSAPVVAVAIFAFWLSHPADHYAIGSTLQLFAALLIGHVVADYPLQGDFLSRAKNRFNPQPGVPWYQALGAHVLIQAGVVWLITGIWWLGALELLCHAVIDDTKCRGAIGFDTDQILHVLCKAIWACIAIAVLA
;
A
#
# COMPACT_ATOMS: atom_id res chain seq x y z
N MET A 1 -13.44 -24.41 -0.80
CA MET A 1 -12.02 -24.58 -0.40
C MET A 1 -11.76 -23.64 0.76
N SER A 2 -11.17 -24.09 1.86
CA SER A 2 -10.88 -23.23 3.00
C SER A 2 -9.73 -22.27 2.64
N ALA A 3 -9.87 -20.99 2.99
CA ALA A 3 -8.89 -19.92 2.79
C ALA A 3 -7.39 -20.30 2.96
N PRO A 4 -6.97 -21.20 3.89
CA PRO A 4 -5.57 -21.61 4.01
C PRO A 4 -4.95 -22.25 2.77
N VAL A 5 -5.73 -22.95 1.92
CA VAL A 5 -5.17 -23.64 0.75
C VAL A 5 -4.74 -22.65 -0.34
N VAL A 6 -5.47 -21.55 -0.49
CA VAL A 6 -5.16 -20.51 -1.49
C VAL A 6 -3.92 -19.72 -1.08
N ALA A 7 -3.79 -19.37 0.20
CA ALA A 7 -2.63 -18.64 0.71
C ALA A 7 -1.33 -19.46 0.59
N VAL A 8 -1.38 -20.76 0.91
CA VAL A 8 -0.24 -21.66 0.77
C VAL A 8 0.13 -21.85 -0.71
N ALA A 9 -0.84 -21.92 -1.61
CA ALA A 9 -0.59 -22.02 -3.05
C ALA A 9 0.05 -20.76 -3.62
N ILE A 10 -0.38 -19.56 -3.21
CA ILE A 10 0.22 -18.29 -3.64
C ILE A 10 1.64 -18.14 -3.09
N PHE A 11 1.88 -18.53 -1.84
CA PHE A 11 3.19 -18.45 -1.22
C PHE A 11 4.18 -19.48 -1.81
N ALA A 12 3.71 -20.71 -2.05
CA ALA A 12 4.50 -21.74 -2.72
C ALA A 12 4.79 -21.37 -4.18
N PHE A 13 3.81 -20.79 -4.90
CA PHE A 13 4.00 -20.22 -6.23
C PHE A 13 5.09 -19.14 -6.18
N TRP A 14 5.00 -18.14 -5.32
CA TRP A 14 5.99 -17.07 -5.21
C TRP A 14 7.42 -17.58 -4.91
N LEU A 15 7.57 -18.62 -4.08
CA LEU A 15 8.87 -19.24 -3.76
C LEU A 15 9.40 -20.18 -4.85
N SER A 16 8.52 -20.76 -5.68
CA SER A 16 8.89 -21.73 -6.71
C SER A 16 9.07 -21.11 -8.11
N HIS A 17 8.87 -19.80 -8.25
CA HIS A 17 9.17 -19.11 -9.51
C HIS A 17 10.69 -19.00 -9.65
N PRO A 18 11.28 -19.58 -10.71
CA PRO A 18 12.68 -19.32 -11.00
C PRO A 18 12.82 -17.80 -11.20
N ALA A 19 13.82 -17.21 -10.54
CA ALA A 19 14.01 -15.76 -10.46
C ALA A 19 14.39 -15.11 -11.80
N ASP A 20 14.35 -15.86 -12.90
CA ASP A 20 14.76 -15.45 -14.24
C ASP A 20 13.64 -14.82 -15.09
N HIS A 21 12.39 -14.74 -14.59
CA HIS A 21 11.26 -14.25 -15.40
C HIS A 21 10.24 -13.31 -14.73
N TYR A 22 10.48 -12.72 -13.56
CA TYR A 22 9.59 -11.65 -13.11
C TYR A 22 9.73 -10.40 -13.99
N ALA A 23 8.68 -10.14 -14.77
CA ALA A 23 8.56 -9.17 -15.86
C ALA A 23 8.68 -7.67 -15.49
N ILE A 24 9.17 -7.34 -14.29
CA ILE A 24 9.46 -5.97 -13.88
C ILE A 24 10.94 -5.70 -14.18
N GLY A 25 11.24 -5.48 -15.45
CA GLY A 25 12.59 -5.21 -15.93
C GLY A 25 12.95 -3.72 -15.95
N SER A 26 12.04 -2.84 -15.51
CA SER A 26 12.24 -1.39 -15.54
C SER A 26 11.50 -0.67 -14.41
N THR A 27 12.00 0.52 -14.05
CA THR A 27 11.34 1.43 -13.10
C THR A 27 9.90 1.73 -13.49
N LEU A 28 9.60 1.84 -14.80
CA LEU A 28 8.25 2.13 -15.29
C LEU A 28 7.27 0.99 -14.97
N GLN A 29 7.68 -0.26 -15.18
CA GLN A 29 6.85 -1.42 -14.86
C GLN A 29 6.64 -1.54 -13.34
N LEU A 30 7.68 -1.26 -12.55
CA LEU A 30 7.56 -1.30 -11.09
C LEU A 30 6.61 -0.22 -10.57
N PHE A 31 6.77 1.00 -11.08
CA PHE A 31 5.87 2.10 -10.78
C PHE A 31 4.43 1.77 -11.15
N ALA A 32 4.19 1.22 -12.35
CA ALA A 32 2.86 0.83 -12.78
C ALA A 32 2.25 -0.25 -11.86
N ALA A 33 3.03 -1.26 -11.45
CA ALA A 33 2.58 -2.28 -10.52
C ALA A 33 2.21 -1.68 -9.15
N LEU A 34 3.06 -0.82 -8.60
CA LEU A 34 2.80 -0.11 -7.34
C LEU A 34 1.57 0.80 -7.43
N LEU A 35 1.36 1.48 -8.55
CA LEU A 35 0.19 2.32 -8.79
C LEU A 35 -1.10 1.50 -8.85
N ILE A 36 -1.08 0.36 -9.54
CA ILE A 36 -2.23 -0.57 -9.56
C ILE A 36 -2.54 -1.06 -8.16
N GLY A 37 -1.51 -1.48 -7.41
CA GLY A 37 -1.65 -1.90 -6.02
C GLY A 37 -2.26 -0.81 -5.13
N HIS A 38 -1.78 0.43 -5.25
CA HIS A 38 -2.32 1.62 -4.57
C HIS A 38 -3.82 1.80 -4.85
N VAL A 39 -4.21 1.79 -6.12
CA VAL A 39 -5.60 2.00 -6.52
C VAL A 39 -6.50 0.87 -6.02
N VAL A 40 -6.04 -0.39 -6.07
CA VAL A 40 -6.78 -1.53 -5.51
C VAL A 40 -6.97 -1.39 -3.99
N ALA A 41 -5.95 -0.92 -3.27
CA ALA A 41 -6.00 -0.75 -1.82
C ALA A 41 -6.90 0.42 -1.38
N ASP A 42 -6.79 1.58 -2.04
CA ASP A 42 -7.51 2.80 -1.64
C ASP A 42 -8.98 2.83 -2.08
N TYR A 43 -9.30 2.23 -3.23
CA TYR A 43 -10.64 2.35 -3.81
C TYR A 43 -11.50 1.11 -3.45
N PRO A 44 -11.21 -0.11 -3.95
CA PRO A 44 -11.92 -1.32 -3.53
C PRO A 44 -11.76 -1.72 -2.07
N LEU A 45 -10.52 -1.81 -1.54
CA LEU A 45 -10.28 -2.46 -0.24
C LEU A 45 -10.57 -1.55 0.97
N GLN A 46 -10.59 -0.23 0.79
CA GLN A 46 -10.94 0.71 1.85
C GLN A 46 -12.45 0.76 2.11
N GLY A 47 -13.26 1.01 1.07
CA GLY A 47 -14.70 1.23 1.21
C GLY A 47 -15.10 2.41 2.11
N ASP A 48 -16.40 2.67 2.25
CA ASP A 48 -16.92 3.82 3.01
C ASP A 48 -16.53 3.74 4.51
N PHE A 49 -16.64 2.56 5.11
CA PHE A 49 -16.35 2.36 6.52
C PHE A 49 -14.91 2.77 6.88
N LEU A 50 -13.90 2.22 6.20
CA LEU A 50 -12.50 2.47 6.58
C LEU A 50 -12.10 3.91 6.27
N SER A 51 -12.64 4.48 5.18
CA SER A 51 -12.38 5.87 4.79
C SER A 51 -12.80 6.88 5.87
N ARG A 52 -13.87 6.57 6.61
CA ARG A 52 -14.39 7.39 7.71
C ARG A 52 -13.77 7.03 9.05
N ALA A 53 -13.66 5.73 9.34
CA ALA A 53 -13.19 5.23 10.63
C ALA A 53 -11.74 5.63 10.93
N LYS A 54 -10.89 5.82 9.91
CA LYS A 54 -9.49 6.24 10.09
C LYS A 54 -9.32 7.68 10.58
N ASN A 55 -10.38 8.50 10.54
CA ASN A 55 -10.30 9.92 10.87
C ASN A 55 -10.39 10.16 12.39
N ARG A 56 -9.29 10.61 13.02
CA ARG A 56 -9.28 10.97 14.45
C ARG A 56 -9.94 12.30 14.79
N PHE A 57 -10.13 13.17 13.80
CA PHE A 57 -10.75 14.49 13.95
C PHE A 57 -12.28 14.46 13.76
N ASN A 58 -12.79 13.39 13.15
CA ASN A 58 -14.21 13.07 13.08
C ASN A 58 -14.43 11.58 13.37
N PRO A 59 -14.16 11.13 14.61
CA PRO A 59 -14.11 9.72 14.94
C PRO A 59 -15.50 9.07 14.87
N GLN A 60 -15.55 7.86 14.31
CA GLN A 60 -16.77 7.08 14.28
C GLN A 60 -17.05 6.47 15.67
N PRO A 61 -18.26 6.66 16.26
CA PRO A 61 -18.58 6.13 17.58
C PRO A 61 -18.36 4.61 17.68
N GLY A 62 -17.67 4.18 18.72
CA GLY A 62 -17.36 2.76 18.97
C GLY A 62 -16.24 2.17 18.12
N VAL A 63 -15.59 2.95 17.24
CA VAL A 63 -14.50 2.47 16.38
C VAL A 63 -13.21 3.22 16.71
N PRO A 64 -12.16 2.53 17.22
CA PRO A 64 -10.88 3.18 17.50
C PRO A 64 -10.18 3.58 16.19
N TRP A 65 -10.03 4.90 15.97
CA TRP A 65 -9.47 5.44 14.72
C TRP A 65 -8.08 4.90 14.40
N TYR A 66 -7.25 4.67 15.42
CA TYR A 66 -5.87 4.20 15.24
C TYR A 66 -5.83 2.75 14.72
N GLN A 67 -6.83 1.93 15.02
CA GLN A 67 -6.95 0.58 14.45
C GLN A 67 -7.37 0.66 12.99
N ALA A 68 -8.32 1.55 12.66
CA ALA A 68 -8.77 1.75 11.29
C ALA A 68 -7.67 2.35 10.40
N LEU A 69 -7.00 3.41 10.85
CA LEU A 69 -5.86 3.99 10.15
C LEU A 69 -4.73 2.96 10.03
N GLY A 70 -4.39 2.28 11.13
CA GLY A 70 -3.37 1.23 11.15
C GLY A 70 -3.65 0.11 10.14
N ALA A 71 -4.88 -0.40 10.09
CA ALA A 71 -5.29 -1.41 9.12
C ALA A 71 -5.15 -0.92 7.68
N HIS A 72 -5.60 0.31 7.41
CA HIS A 72 -5.52 0.90 6.08
C HIS A 72 -4.07 1.05 5.59
N VAL A 73 -3.19 1.64 6.40
CA VAL A 73 -1.79 1.85 6.01
C VAL A 73 -1.00 0.55 5.97
N LEU A 74 -1.40 -0.47 6.74
CA LEU A 74 -0.79 -1.80 6.70
C LEU A 74 -1.13 -2.55 5.41
N ILE A 75 -2.34 -2.38 4.86
CA ILE A 75 -2.69 -2.90 3.53
C ILE A 75 -1.74 -2.30 2.49
N GLN A 76 -1.53 -0.98 2.51
CA GLN A 76 -0.66 -0.29 1.57
C GLN A 76 0.81 -0.67 1.72
N ALA A 77 1.30 -0.76 2.96
CA ALA A 77 2.62 -1.29 3.28
C ALA A 77 2.82 -2.72 2.75
N GLY A 78 1.80 -3.58 2.93
CA GLY A 78 1.79 -4.95 2.43
C GLY A 78 1.85 -5.01 0.90
N VAL A 79 1.10 -4.15 0.20
CA VAL A 79 1.17 -4.02 -1.26
C VAL A 79 2.58 -3.65 -1.72
N VAL A 80 3.19 -2.62 -1.13
CA VAL A 80 4.56 -2.21 -1.49
C VAL A 80 5.56 -3.33 -1.22
N TRP A 81 5.48 -3.98 -0.07
CA TRP A 81 6.38 -5.09 0.27
C TRP A 81 6.20 -6.29 -0.68
N LEU A 82 4.97 -6.72 -0.94
CA LEU A 82 4.70 -7.86 -1.83
C LEU A 82 5.18 -7.63 -3.26
N ILE A 83 5.03 -6.39 -3.77
CA ILE A 83 5.42 -6.05 -5.14
C ILE A 83 6.94 -5.86 -5.26
N THR A 84 7.58 -5.19 -4.29
CA THR A 84 9.02 -4.89 -4.36
C THR A 84 9.90 -6.01 -3.81
N GLY A 85 9.36 -6.88 -2.95
CA GLY A 85 10.13 -7.84 -2.15
C GLY A 85 10.89 -7.20 -0.97
N ILE A 86 10.82 -5.88 -0.78
CA ILE A 86 11.64 -5.14 0.18
C ILE A 86 10.82 -4.70 1.39
N TRP A 87 10.98 -5.39 2.52
CA TRP A 87 10.16 -5.17 3.73
C TRP A 87 10.25 -3.73 4.27
N TRP A 88 11.44 -3.12 4.21
CA TRP A 88 11.64 -1.78 4.76
C TRP A 88 11.03 -0.67 3.89
N LEU A 89 10.83 -0.90 2.57
CA LEU A 89 10.04 0.00 1.73
C LEU A 89 8.56 -0.05 2.13
N GLY A 90 8.05 -1.23 2.47
CA GLY A 90 6.71 -1.36 3.07
C GLY A 90 6.60 -0.59 4.39
N ALA A 91 7.61 -0.66 5.25
CA ALA A 91 7.63 0.11 6.51
C ALA A 91 7.66 1.63 6.28
N LEU A 92 8.39 2.11 5.25
CA LEU A 92 8.38 3.53 4.88
C LEU A 92 7.03 3.97 4.31
N GLU A 93 6.42 3.15 3.43
CA GLU A 93 5.06 3.39 2.93
C GLU A 93 4.08 3.50 4.10
N LEU A 94 4.15 2.59 5.08
CA LEU A 94 3.29 2.65 6.27
C LEU A 94 3.32 4.03 6.94
N LEU A 95 4.52 4.58 7.15
CA LEU A 95 4.72 5.87 7.79
C LEU A 95 4.25 7.03 6.91
N CYS A 96 4.68 7.06 5.65
CA CYS A 96 4.30 8.11 4.70
C CYS A 96 2.78 8.15 4.50
N HIS A 97 2.16 6.97 4.30
CA HIS A 97 0.73 6.83 4.07
C HIS A 97 -0.07 7.30 5.29
N ALA A 98 0.35 6.91 6.50
CA ALA A 98 -0.29 7.36 7.74
C ALA A 98 -0.25 8.89 7.90
N VAL A 99 0.89 9.51 7.57
CA VAL A 99 1.05 10.96 7.65
C VAL A 99 0.18 11.68 6.63
N ILE A 100 0.16 11.23 5.37
CA ILE A 100 -0.65 11.84 4.30
C ILE A 100 -2.13 11.75 4.66
N ASP A 101 -2.60 10.57 5.06
CA ASP A 101 -3.99 10.35 5.44
C ASP A 101 -4.42 11.14 6.66
N ASP A 102 -3.61 11.17 7.73
CA ASP A 102 -3.92 11.96 8.91
C ASP A 102 -3.97 13.46 8.58
N THR A 103 -3.11 13.91 7.67
CA THR A 103 -3.09 15.30 7.17
C THR A 103 -4.35 15.62 6.39
N LYS A 104 -4.84 14.69 5.54
CA LYS A 104 -6.14 14.83 4.88
C LYS A 104 -7.30 14.81 5.87
N CYS A 105 -7.30 13.88 6.82
CA CYS A 105 -8.33 13.75 7.85
C CYS A 105 -8.44 15.01 8.74
N ARG A 106 -7.32 15.71 8.95
CA ARG A 106 -7.27 17.02 9.61
C ARG A 106 -7.90 18.15 8.77
N GLY A 107 -8.05 17.95 7.47
CA GLY A 107 -8.50 18.97 6.52
C GLY A 107 -7.38 19.92 6.06
N ALA A 108 -6.11 19.55 6.24
CA ALA A 108 -4.97 20.38 5.83
C ALA A 108 -4.65 20.25 4.32
N ILE A 109 -5.10 19.18 3.69
CA ILE A 109 -4.99 18.95 2.24
C ILE A 109 -6.31 18.41 1.68
N GLY A 110 -6.55 18.62 0.39
CA GLY A 110 -7.70 18.08 -0.34
C GLY A 110 -7.47 16.67 -0.87
N PHE A 111 -8.51 16.07 -1.46
CA PHE A 111 -8.48 14.72 -2.05
C PHE A 111 -7.44 14.60 -3.18
N ASP A 112 -7.37 15.58 -4.07
CA ASP A 112 -6.41 15.52 -5.19
C ASP A 112 -4.96 15.58 -4.71
N THR A 113 -4.66 16.43 -3.72
CA THR A 113 -3.33 16.51 -3.12
C THR A 113 -2.96 15.23 -2.39
N ASP A 114 -3.90 14.63 -1.66
CA ASP A 114 -3.75 13.31 -1.03
C ASP A 114 -3.33 12.25 -2.07
N GLN A 115 -4.08 12.12 -3.16
CA GLN A 115 -3.77 11.13 -4.20
C GLN A 115 -2.45 11.42 -4.92
N ILE A 116 -2.11 12.69 -5.20
CA ILE A 116 -0.82 13.05 -5.79
C ILE A 116 0.34 12.63 -4.88
N LEU A 117 0.26 12.89 -3.58
CA LEU A 117 1.31 12.52 -2.62
C LEU A 117 1.47 11.00 -2.55
N HIS A 118 0.36 10.26 -2.56
CA HIS A 118 0.42 8.81 -2.62
C HIS A 118 1.09 8.31 -3.90
N VAL A 119 0.71 8.81 -5.08
CA VAL A 119 1.34 8.45 -6.36
C VAL A 119 2.84 8.78 -6.36
N LEU A 120 3.23 9.93 -5.82
CA LEU A 120 4.63 10.32 -5.68
C LEU A 120 5.42 9.34 -4.81
N CYS A 121 4.85 8.85 -3.70
CA CYS A 121 5.48 7.80 -2.91
C CYS A 121 5.78 6.57 -3.77
N LYS A 122 4.85 6.13 -4.63
CA LYS A 122 5.02 4.93 -5.46
C LYS A 122 6.10 5.13 -6.52
N ALA A 123 6.23 6.34 -7.07
CA ALA A 123 7.32 6.69 -7.97
C ALA A 123 8.68 6.63 -7.25
N ILE A 124 8.76 7.19 -6.04
CA ILE A 124 9.99 7.18 -5.22
C ILE A 124 10.38 5.73 -4.85
N TRP A 125 9.43 4.91 -4.41
CA TRP A 125 9.69 3.51 -4.08
C TRP A 125 10.12 2.69 -5.29
N ALA A 126 9.55 2.93 -6.47
CA ALA A 126 9.99 2.28 -7.69
C ALA A 126 11.46 2.60 -8.01
N CYS A 127 11.85 3.88 -7.93
CA CYS A 127 13.23 4.30 -8.15
C CYS A 127 14.19 3.67 -7.12
N ILE A 128 13.83 3.70 -5.84
CA ILE A 128 14.66 3.14 -4.76
C ILE A 128 14.80 1.63 -4.90
N ALA A 129 13.70 0.92 -5.16
CA ALA A 129 13.73 -0.54 -5.32
C ALA A 129 14.62 -0.97 -6.50
N ILE A 130 14.51 -0.31 -7.66
CA ILE A 130 15.41 -0.59 -8.79
C ILE A 130 16.86 -0.28 -8.44
N ALA A 131 17.13 0.84 -7.76
CA ALA A 131 18.50 1.20 -7.36
C ALA A 131 19.11 0.22 -6.34
N VAL A 132 18.30 -0.48 -5.55
CA VAL A 132 18.75 -1.45 -4.54
C VAL A 132 18.88 -2.86 -5.13
N LEU A 133 18.10 -3.21 -6.15
CA LEU A 133 18.04 -4.55 -6.73
C LEU A 133 18.87 -4.72 -8.02
N ALA A 134 19.26 -3.63 -8.67
CA ALA A 134 20.16 -3.62 -9.83
C ALA A 134 21.63 -3.71 -9.41
#